data_AF-D6PK85-F1
#
_entry.id   AF-D6PK85-F1
#
_cell.length_a   1.000
_cell.length_b   1.000
_cell.length_c   1.000
_cell.angle_alpha   90.00
_cell.angle_beta   90.00
_cell.angle_gamma   90.00
#
_symmetry.space_group_name_H-M   'P 1'
#
loop_
_entity.id
_entity.type
_entity.pdbx_description
1 polymer ?
#
loop_
_entity_poly.entity_id
_entity_poly.type
_entity_poly.pdbx_seq_one_letter_code
_entity_poly.pdbx_strand_id
1 'polypeptide(L)'
;MEVVSKLVDKVCEKYTVSKHDIFSKGRTRDVVRARSIIYNLLYEGYNVSLSSMARLFNQDHTTIIHSLRNKQDKKNYWGVENSIWEEFEELKQSTF
;
A
#
# COMPACT_ATOMS: atom_id res chain seq x y z
N MET A 1 -2.89 9.27 13.56
CA MET A 1 -1.77 8.31 13.39
C MET A 1 -2.17 6.87 13.74
N GLU A 2 -3.07 6.65 14.70
CA GLU A 2 -3.49 5.29 15.09
C GLU A 2 -4.12 4.46 13.96
N VAL A 3 -4.95 5.08 13.13
CA VAL A 3 -5.61 4.42 11.99
C VAL A 3 -4.61 3.85 10.98
N VAL A 4 -3.57 4.63 10.66
CA VAL A 4 -2.49 4.20 9.76
C VAL A 4 -1.74 3.00 10.36
N SER A 5 -1.46 3.04 11.66
CA SER A 5 -0.77 1.91 12.33
C SER A 5 -1.62 0.65 12.24
N LYS A 6 -2.91 0.70 12.57
CA LYS A 6 -3.81 -0.48 12.49
C LYS A 6 -3.90 -1.04 11.08
N LEU A 7 -3.96 -0.17 10.06
CA LEU A 7 -3.95 -0.59 8.65
C LEU A 7 -2.64 -1.31 8.30
N VAL A 8 -1.50 -0.71 8.63
CA VAL A 8 -0.18 -1.31 8.33
C VAL A 8 -0.05 -2.67 9.02
N ASP A 9 -0.49 -2.78 10.28
CA ASP A 9 -0.42 -4.00 11.07
C ASP A 9 -1.21 -5.14 10.41
N LYS A 10 -2.44 -4.84 9.97
CA LYS A 10 -3.30 -5.78 9.27
C LYS A 10 -2.71 -6.27 7.96
N VAL A 11 -2.11 -5.36 7.17
CA VAL A 11 -1.42 -5.72 5.93
C VAL A 11 -0.17 -6.56 6.22
N CYS A 12 0.60 -6.20 7.25
CA CYS A 12 1.78 -6.96 7.67
C CYS A 12 1.42 -8.40 8.05
N GLU A 13 0.34 -8.58 8.81
CA GLU A 13 -0.18 -9.89 9.20
C GLU A 13 -0.64 -10.70 7.98
N LYS A 14 -1.51 -10.13 7.13
CA LYS A 14 -2.05 -10.82 5.94
C LYS A 14 -0.96 -11.30 4.98
N TYR A 15 0.08 -10.49 4.78
CA TYR A 15 1.15 -10.78 3.80
C TYR A 15 2.44 -11.31 4.42
N THR A 16 2.47 -11.55 5.73
CA THR A 16 3.65 -12.03 6.46
C THR A 16 4.90 -11.17 6.17
N VAL A 17 4.72 -9.85 6.09
CA VAL A 17 5.80 -8.87 5.91
C VAL A 17 5.99 -8.07 7.18
N SER A 18 7.24 -7.77 7.53
CA SER A 18 7.52 -7.02 8.76
C SER A 18 7.19 -5.52 8.59
N LYS A 19 6.76 -4.86 9.67
CA LYS A 19 6.59 -3.39 9.67
C LYS A 19 7.90 -2.68 9.31
N HIS A 20 9.03 -3.18 9.80
CA HIS A 20 10.35 -2.66 9.46
C HIS A 20 10.53 -2.61 7.94
N ASP A 21 10.19 -3.69 7.23
CA ASP A 21 10.34 -3.75 5.79
C ASP A 21 9.38 -2.78 5.09
N ILE A 22 8.13 -2.67 5.55
CA ILE A 22 7.16 -1.69 5.02
C ILE A 22 7.66 -0.25 5.11
N PHE A 23 8.38 0.13 6.17
CA PHE A 23 8.95 1.48 6.32
C PHE A 23 10.38 1.65 5.78
N SER A 24 11.02 0.56 5.35
CA SER A 24 12.38 0.57 4.81
C SER A 24 12.44 1.04 3.34
N LYS A 25 13.66 1.18 2.80
CA LYS A 25 13.90 1.34 1.35
C LYS A 25 13.96 0.00 0.58
N GLY A 26 13.75 -1.14 1.25
CA GLY A 26 13.80 -2.47 0.64
C GLY A 26 12.77 -2.64 -0.48
N ARG A 27 13.09 -3.43 -1.51
CA ARG A 27 12.28 -3.56 -2.73
C ARG A 27 11.98 -5.01 -3.12
N THR A 28 11.94 -5.92 -2.14
CA THR A 28 11.49 -7.28 -2.40
C THR A 28 10.02 -7.27 -2.87
N ARG A 29 9.66 -8.26 -3.69
CA ARG A 29 8.39 -8.29 -4.41
C ARG A 29 7.17 -8.18 -3.48
N ASP A 30 7.20 -8.97 -2.41
CA ASP A 30 6.22 -8.99 -1.32
C ASP A 30 6.06 -7.63 -0.64
N VAL A 31 7.18 -7.00 -0.28
CA VAL A 31 7.19 -5.70 0.40
C VAL A 31 6.66 -4.60 -0.51
N VAL A 32 7.06 -4.56 -1.78
CA VAL A 32 6.57 -3.55 -2.74
C VAL A 32 5.08 -3.73 -3.01
N ARG A 33 4.61 -4.97 -3.16
CA ARG A 33 3.18 -5.27 -3.34
C ARG A 33 2.36 -4.84 -2.12
N ALA A 34 2.80 -5.19 -0.92
CA ALA A 34 2.15 -4.80 0.33
C ALA A 34 2.10 -3.28 0.51
N ARG A 35 3.21 -2.57 0.26
CA ARG A 35 3.21 -1.09 0.25
C ARG A 35 2.24 -0.53 -0.78
N SER A 36 2.15 -1.13 -1.96
CA SER A 36 1.24 -0.67 -3.01
C SER A 36 -0.22 -0.74 -2.56
N ILE A 37 -0.62 -1.79 -1.84
CA ILE A 37 -1.95 -1.90 -1.22
C ILE A 37 -2.15 -0.79 -0.19
N ILE A 38 -1.20 -0.61 0.74
CA ILE A 38 -1.29 0.41 1.79
C ILE A 38 -1.44 1.81 1.17
N TYR A 39 -0.65 2.16 0.15
CA TYR A 39 -0.72 3.46 -0.51
C TYR A 39 -2.08 3.72 -1.12
N ASN A 40 -2.64 2.74 -1.83
CA ASN A 40 -3.95 2.90 -2.45
C ASN A 40 -5.07 2.98 -1.39
N LEU A 41 -4.98 2.24 -0.28
CA LEU A 41 -5.97 2.31 0.81
C LEU A 41 -5.93 3.66 1.52
N LEU A 42 -4.73 4.17 1.81
CA LEU A 42 -4.56 5.50 2.42
C LEU A 42 -5.02 6.63 1.49
N TYR A 43 -4.77 6.49 0.19
CA TYR A 43 -5.18 7.47 -0.81
C TYR A 43 -6.70 7.49 -1.01
N GLU A 44 -7.31 6.33 -1.25
CA GLU A 44 -8.75 6.25 -1.58
C GLU A 44 -9.68 6.31 -0.37
N GLY A 45 -9.28 5.71 0.75
CA GLY A 45 -10.17 5.58 1.91
C GLY A 45 -9.96 6.63 3.00
N TYR A 46 -8.77 7.23 3.06
CA TYR A 46 -8.42 8.22 4.10
C TYR A 46 -7.98 9.57 3.53
N ASN A 47 -7.96 9.74 2.20
CA ASN A 47 -7.57 10.98 1.53
C ASN A 47 -6.19 11.51 1.98
N VAL A 48 -5.27 10.61 2.35
CA VAL A 48 -3.92 11.00 2.80
C VAL A 48 -3.14 11.55 1.62
N SER A 49 -2.53 12.72 1.79
CA SER A 49 -1.74 13.36 0.74
C SER A 49 -0.48 12.56 0.38
N LEU A 50 -0.06 12.69 -0.87
CA LEU A 50 1.17 12.08 -1.39
C LEU A 50 2.40 12.48 -0.56
N SER A 51 2.52 13.76 -0.19
CA SER A 51 3.60 14.27 0.65
C SER A 51 3.62 13.64 2.04
N SER A 52 2.44 13.44 2.65
CA SER A 52 2.33 12.78 3.95
C SER A 52 2.73 11.31 3.87
N MET A 53 2.30 10.59 2.82
CA MET A 53 2.71 9.20 2.59
C MET A 53 4.22 9.09 2.32
N ALA A 54 4.78 9.94 1.46
CA ALA A 54 6.21 9.96 1.17
C ALA A 54 7.04 10.13 2.45
N ARG A 55 6.66 11.07 3.32
CA ARG A 55 7.30 11.30 4.63
C ARG A 55 7.14 10.10 5.56
N LEU A 56 5.92 9.57 5.68
CA LEU A 56 5.58 8.46 6.57
C LEU A 56 6.34 7.18 6.21
N PHE A 57 6.42 6.83 4.93
CA PHE A 57 7.03 5.59 4.46
C PHE A 57 8.50 5.75 4.05
N ASN A 58 9.10 6.92 4.30
CA ASN A 58 10.46 7.26 3.87
C ASN A 58 10.68 6.93 2.37
N GLN A 59 9.72 7.27 1.51
CA GLN A 59 9.78 7.03 0.06
C GLN A 59 9.80 8.34 -0.72
N ASP A 60 10.34 8.27 -1.94
CA ASP A 60 10.30 9.40 -2.84
C ASP A 60 8.87 9.63 -3.33
N HIS A 61 8.50 10.91 -3.49
CA HIS A 61 7.15 11.28 -3.93
C HIS A 61 6.77 10.61 -5.27
N THR A 62 7.74 10.47 -6.17
CA THR A 62 7.57 9.78 -7.46
C THR A 62 7.31 8.28 -7.30
N THR A 63 7.84 7.63 -6.26
CA THR A 63 7.59 6.21 -5.96
C THR A 63 6.13 6.00 -5.58
N ILE A 64 5.58 6.88 -4.73
CA ILE A 64 4.16 6.83 -4.35
C ILE A 64 3.28 7.05 -5.59
N ILE A 65 3.55 8.10 -6.38
CA ILE A 65 2.82 8.39 -7.63
C ILE A 65 2.85 7.18 -8.56
N HIS A 66 4.03 6.58 -8.78
CA HIS A 66 4.18 5.43 -9.66
C HIS A 66 3.36 4.23 -9.18
N SER A 67 3.33 3.96 -7.87
CA SER A 67 2.51 2.90 -7.30
C SER A 67 1.01 3.13 -7.50
N LEU A 68 0.51 4.36 -7.29
CA LEU A 68 -0.90 4.68 -7.51
C LEU A 68 -1.28 4.57 -9.01
N ARG A 69 -0.41 5.05 -9.90
CA ARG A 69 -0.58 4.90 -11.35
C ARG A 69 -0.62 3.44 -11.78
N ASN A 70 0.17 2.57 -11.16
CA ASN A 70 0.12 1.13 -11.48
C ASN A 70 -1.28 0.54 -11.22
N LYS A 71 -1.98 0.96 -10.14
CA LYS A 71 -3.38 0.57 -9.92
C LYS A 71 -4.30 1.16 -11.00
N GLN A 72 -4.21 2.46 -11.25
CA GLN A 72 -5.04 3.15 -12.23
C GLN A 72 -4.90 2.55 -13.64
N ASP A 73 -3.68 2.27 -14.05
CA ASP A 73 -3.33 1.75 -15.38
C ASP A 73 -3.44 0.22 -15.46
N LYS A 74 -3.77 -0.46 -14.35
CA LYS A 74 -3.87 -1.92 -14.25
C LYS A 74 -2.58 -2.64 -14.66
N LYS A 75 -1.44 -2.17 -14.12
CA LYS A 75 -0.08 -2.64 -14.45
C LYS A 75 0.59 -3.34 -13.27
N ASN A 76 1.60 -4.16 -13.57
CA ASN A 76 2.43 -4.86 -12.60
C ASN A 76 1.55 -5.70 -11.65
N TYR A 77 1.69 -5.51 -10.34
CA TYR A 77 0.88 -6.22 -9.34
C TYR A 77 -0.62 -6.00 -9.51
N TRP A 78 -1.03 -4.86 -10.09
CA TRP A 78 -2.41 -4.50 -10.39
C TRP A 78 -2.86 -4.92 -11.79
N GLY A 79 -2.20 -5.88 -12.45
CA GLY A 79 -2.75 -6.51 -13.65
C GLY A 79 -4.15 -7.07 -13.39
N VAL A 80 -5.03 -7.06 -14.39
CA VAL A 80 -6.44 -7.46 -14.26
C VAL A 80 -6.63 -8.90 -13.81
N GLU A 81 -5.64 -9.74 -14.08
CA GLU A 81 -5.58 -11.16 -13.77
C GLU A 81 -5.11 -11.46 -12.33
N ASN A 82 -4.68 -10.44 -11.58
CA ASN A 82 -4.08 -10.63 -10.26
C ASN A 82 -5.13 -10.50 -9.14
N SER A 83 -4.99 -11.33 -8.10
CA SER A 83 -5.84 -11.33 -6.90
C SER A 83 -5.78 -10.05 -6.06
N ILE A 84 -4.85 -9.12 -6.37
CA ILE A 84 -4.66 -7.91 -5.56
C ILE A 84 -5.91 -7.04 -5.49
N TRP A 85 -6.78 -7.10 -6.51
CA TRP A 85 -8.02 -6.35 -6.57
C TRP A 85 -8.99 -6.81 -5.50
N GLU A 86 -9.22 -8.11 -5.41
CA GLU A 86 -10.09 -8.74 -4.42
C GLU A 86 -9.53 -8.50 -3.02
N GLU A 87 -8.23 -8.71 -2.84
CA GLU A 87 -7.57 -8.51 -1.56
C GLU A 87 -7.64 -7.06 -1.07
N PHE A 88 -7.54 -6.09 -1.99
CA PHE A 88 -7.69 -4.67 -1.68
C PHE A 88 -9.10 -4.35 -1.23
N GLU A 89 -10.13 -4.83 -1.93
CA GLU A 89 -11.53 -4.60 -1.55
C GLU A 89 -11.87 -5.27 -0.22
N GLU A 90 -11.38 -6.49 0.04
CA GLU A 90 -11.51 -7.15 1.35
C GLU A 90 -10.90 -6.32 2.47
N LEU A 91 -9.68 -5.80 2.27
CA LEU A 91 -9.00 -4.95 3.26
C LEU A 91 -9.75 -3.64 3.46
N LYS A 92 -10.27 -3.04 2.38
CA LYS A 92 -11.08 -1.82 2.42
C LYS A 92 -12.33 -2.05 3.27
N GLN A 93 -13.16 -3.03 2.95
CA GLN A 93 -14.41 -3.33 3.67
C GLN A 93 -14.23 -3.70 5.15
N SER A 94 -13.05 -4.20 5.51
CA SER A 94 -12.76 -4.63 6.88
C SER A 94 -12.00 -3.58 7.68
N THR A 95 -11.78 -2.40 7.11
CA THR A 95 -11.06 -1.26 7.71
C THR A 95 -11.89 0.03 7.70
N PHE A 96 -12.87 0.13 6.80
CA PHE A 96 -13.87 1.20 6.71
C PHE A 96 -15.27 0.65 6.98
#